data_AF-A0A0F3GWU6-F1
#
_entry.id   AF-A0A0F3GWU6-F1
#
_cell.length_a   1.000
_cell.length_b   1.000
_cell.length_c   1.000
_cell.angle_alpha   90.00
_cell.angle_beta   90.00
_cell.angle_gamma   90.00
#
_symmetry.space_group_name_H-M   'P 1'
#
loop_
_entity.id
_entity.type
_entity.pdbx_description
1 polymer ?
#
loop_
_entity_poly.entity_id
_entity_poly.type
_entity_poly.pdbx_seq_one_letter_code
_entity_poly.pdbx_strand_id
1 'polypeptide(L)' 'MLLQLATKGVRRLIVVAISFVSDHIETLYEIDILYTNLAKKHGIILKRARALNTEPLFIEALKDLVHDANKW' A
#
# COMPACT_ATOMS: atom_id res chain seq x y z
N MET A 1 6.94 -14.74 -3.51
CA MET A 1 7.59 -13.68 -2.72
C MET A 1 7.35 -13.81 -1.21
N LEU A 2 6.13 -13.65 -0.68
CA LEU A 2 5.89 -13.63 0.78
C LEU A 2 6.37 -14.88 1.53
N LEU A 3 6.07 -16.08 1.00
CA LEU A 3 6.53 -17.34 1.60
C LEU A 3 8.05 -17.48 1.56
N GLN A 4 8.70 -16.98 0.51
CA GLN A 4 10.16 -16.98 0.39
C GLN A 4 10.81 -16.04 1.41
N LEU A 5 10.14 -14.93 1.77
CA LEU A 5 10.61 -14.05 2.85
C LEU A 5 10.48 -14.74 4.21
N ALA A 6 9.40 -15.50 4.42
CA ALA A 6 9.23 -16.28 5.64
C ALA A 6 10.33 -17.35 5.82
N THR A 7 10.67 -18.08 4.75
CA THR A 7 11.76 -19.08 4.80
C THR A 7 13.13 -18.44 5.05
N LYS A 8 13.33 -17.19 4.63
CA LYS A 8 14.52 -16.39 4.94
C LYS A 8 14.52 -15.77 6.34
N GLY A 9 13.52 -16.08 7.18
CA GLY A 9 13.46 -15.62 8.57
C GLY A 9 12.94 -14.20 8.76
N VAL A 10 12.39 -13.56 7.72
CA VAL A 10 11.75 -12.24 7.86
C VAL A 10 10.51 -12.39 8.75
N ARG A 11 10.36 -11.51 9.74
CA ARG A 11 9.24 -11.54 10.71
C ARG A 11 8.32 -10.33 10.65
N ARG A 12 8.75 -9.25 10.01
CA ARG A 12 7.99 -8.00 9.92
C ARG A 12 8.07 -7.47 8.50
N LEU A 13 6.91 -7.14 7.92
CA LEU A 13 6.80 -6.66 6.54
C LEU A 13 5.87 -5.45 6.50
N ILE A 14 6.28 -4.43 5.74
CA ILE A 14 5.41 -3.32 5.36
C ILE A 14 5.19 -3.41 3.84
N VAL A 15 3.93 -3.45 3.43
CA VAL A 15 3.53 -3.42 2.02
C VAL A 15 3.13 -1.98 1.63
N VAL A 16 3.66 -1.49 0.52
CA VAL A 16 3.30 -0.19 -0.06
C VAL A 16 2.64 -0.46 -1.42
N ALA A 17 1.37 -0.09 -1.56
CA ALA A 17 0.62 -0.25 -2.80
C ALA A 17 0.87 0.98 -3.70
N ILE A 18 1.88 0.90 -4.58
CA ILE A 18 2.33 2.06 -5.39
C ILE A 18 1.41 2.33 -6.58
N SER A 19 0.76 1.29 -7.12
CA SER A 19 -0.03 1.39 -8.35
C SER A 19 -1.35 2.15 -8.21
N PHE A 20 -1.78 2.44 -6.97
CA PHE A 20 -3.07 3.06 -6.69
C PHE A 20 -2.94 4.10 -5.58
N VAL A 21 -3.71 5.18 -5.71
CA VAL A 21 -3.70 6.29 -4.74
C VAL A 21 -4.79 6.19 -3.68
N SER A 22 -5.82 5.37 -3.91
CA SER A 22 -6.98 5.22 -3.01
C SER A 22 -7.11 3.79 -2.50
N ASP A 23 -7.81 3.63 -1.38
CA ASP A 23 -8.21 2.32 -0.90
C ASP A 23 -9.36 1.73 -1.73
N HIS A 24 -9.24 0.44 -2.03
CA HIS A 24 -10.16 -0.34 -2.88
C HIS A 24 -9.98 -1.84 -2.56
N ILE A 25 -10.60 -2.74 -3.32
CA ILE A 25 -10.66 -4.17 -2.96
C ILE A 25 -9.26 -4.81 -2.87
N GLU A 26 -8.34 -4.44 -3.76
CA GLU A 26 -6.96 -4.93 -3.79
C GLU A 26 -6.17 -4.51 -2.53
N THR A 27 -6.45 -3.35 -1.94
CA THR A 27 -5.76 -2.91 -0.72
C THR A 27 -6.45 -3.42 0.55
N LEU A 28 -7.76 -3.23 0.66
CA LEU A 28 -8.54 -3.51 1.87
C LEU A 28 -8.83 -4.99 2.06
N TYR A 29 -9.01 -5.74 0.97
CA TYR A 29 -9.34 -7.17 1.06
C TYR A 29 -8.11 -8.03 0.78
N GLU A 30 -7.47 -7.86 -0.37
CA GLU A 30 -6.37 -8.75 -0.74
C GLU A 30 -5.15 -8.57 0.18
N ILE A 31 -4.67 -7.33 0.36
CA ILE A 31 -3.52 -7.10 1.23
C ILE A 31 -3.91 -7.23 2.71
N ASP A 32 -4.85 -6.41 3.17
CA ASP A 32 -5.11 -6.29 4.61
C ASP A 32 -5.73 -7.53 5.22
N ILE A 33 -6.47 -8.34 4.45
CA ILE A 33 -7.10 -9.58 4.93
C ILE A 33 -6.37 -10.82 4.40
N LEU A 34 -6.37 -11.06 3.09
CA LEU A 34 -5.86 -12.34 2.55
C LEU A 34 -4.37 -12.52 2.82
N TYR A 35 -3.55 -11.51 2.48
CA TYR A 35 -2.10 -11.59 2.64
C TYR A 35 -1.66 -11.44 4.08
N THR A 36 -2.32 -10.59 4.88
CA THR A 36 -2.06 -10.54 6.33
C THR A 36 -2.33 -11.89 7.00
N ASN A 37 -3.43 -12.57 6.65
CA ASN A 37 -3.74 -13.88 7.19
C ASN A 37 -2.72 -14.94 6.74
N LEU A 38 -2.30 -14.91 5.47
CA LEU A 38 -1.25 -15.80 4.96
C LEU A 38 0.10 -15.55 5.66
N ALA A 39 0.48 -14.29 5.86
CA ALA A 39 1.68 -13.87 6.57
C ALA A 39 1.69 -14.38 8.01
N LYS A 40 0.57 -14.19 8.72
CA LYS A 40 0.40 -14.62 10.11
C LYS A 40 0.60 -16.13 10.27
N LYS A 41 0.05 -16.94 9.35
CA LYS A 41 0.26 -18.40 9.32
C LYS A 41 1.73 -18.82 9.21
N HIS A 42 2.59 -17.94 8.70
CA HIS A 42 4.03 -18.18 8.53
C HIS A 42 4.90 -17.35 9.50
N GLY A 43 4.29 -16.80 10.56
CA GLY A 43 5.02 -16.05 11.60
C GLY A 43 5.52 -14.67 11.14
N ILE A 44 4.90 -14.08 10.11
CA ILE A 44 5.16 -12.72 9.67
C ILE A 44 4.05 -11.79 10.19
N ILE A 45 4.45 -10.67 10.79
CA ILE A 45 3.59 -9.52 11.04
C ILE A 45 3.63 -8.63 9.79
N LEU A 46 2.54 -8.62 9.04
CA LEU A 46 2.38 -7.78 7.85
C LEU A 46 1.52 -6.57 8.20
N LYS A 47 1.95 -5.38 7.76
CA LYS A 47 1.13 -4.17 7.72
C LYS A 47 1.20 -3.56 6.33
N ARG A 48 0.17 -2.81 5.95
CA ARG A 48 0.17 -2.00 4.74
C ARG A 48 0.30 -0.52 5.11
N ALA A 49 1.02 0.24 4.29
CA ALA A 49 0.96 1.70 4.34
C ALA A 49 -0.43 2.17 3.90
N ARG A 50 -0.97 3.21 4.56
CA ARG A 50 -2.25 3.81 4.14
C ARG A 50 -2.12 4.32 2.71
N ALA A 51 -3.19 4.15 1.92
CA ALA A 51 -3.28 4.82 0.62
C ALA A 51 -3.38 6.33 0.84
N LEU A 52 -3.04 7.11 -0.19
CA LEU A 52 -3.06 8.57 -0.13
C LEU A 52 -4.48 9.12 0.07
N ASN A 53 -5.50 8.48 -0.49
CA ASN A 53 -6.91 8.84 -0.32
C ASN A 53 -7.12 10.38 -0.45
N THR A 54 -7.57 11.03 0.62
CA THR A 54 -7.80 12.47 0.70
C THR A 54 -6.75 13.20 1.55
N GLU A 55 -5.53 12.67 1.65
CA GLU A 55 -4.44 13.35 2.35
C GLU A 55 -4.22 14.75 1.76
N PRO A 56 -4.19 15.82 2.58
CA PRO A 56 -4.12 17.20 2.09
C PRO A 56 -2.94 17.46 1.14
N LEU A 57 -1.77 16.88 1.44
CA LEU A 57 -0.58 17.01 0.62
C LEU A 57 -0.74 16.35 -0.76
N PHE A 58 -1.52 15.27 -0.86
CA PHE A 58 -1.79 14.63 -2.14
C PHE A 58 -2.73 15.49 -3.00
N ILE A 59 -3.76 16.10 -2.39
CA ILE A 59 -4.66 17.03 -3.07
C ILE A 59 -3.88 18.27 -3.54
N GLU A 60 -2.97 18.80 -2.71
CA GLU A 60 -2.09 19.91 -3.09
C GLU A 60 -1.22 19.56 -4.30
N ALA A 61 -0.61 18.36 -4.30
CA ALA A 61 0.18 17.90 -5.44
C ALA A 61 -0.65 17.76 -6.72
N LEU A 62 -1.89 17.26 -6.64
CA LEU A 62 -2.79 17.19 -7.79
C LEU A 62 -3.16 18.59 -8.32
N LYS A 63 -3.44 19.54 -7.41
CA LYS A 63 -3.72 20.94 -7.73
C LYS A 63 -2.54 21.57 -8.49
N ASP A 64 -1.31 21.34 -8.00
CA ASP A 64 -0.09 21.84 -8.66
C ASP A 64 0.08 21.23 -10.06
N LEU A 65 -0.11 19.92 -10.21
CA LEU A 65 -0.03 19.23 -11.51
C LEU A 65 -1.04 19.79 -12.53
N VAL A 66 -2.27 20.07 -12.11
CA VAL A 66 -3.30 20.64 -12.99
C VAL A 66 -2.97 22.08 -13.37
N HIS A 67 -2.49 22.90 -12.44
CA HIS A 67 -2.06 24.27 -12.75
C HIS A 67 -0.88 24.28 -13.72
N ASP A 68 0.11 23.41 -13.52
CA ASP A 68 1.25 23.28 -14.42
C ASP A 68 0.83 22.84 -15.82
N ALA A 69 -0.12 21.90 -15.92
CA ALA A 69 -0.67 21.46 -17.19
C ALA A 69 -1.48 22.54 -17.93
N ASN A 70 -2.00 23.55 -17.22
CA ASN A 70 -2.79 24.65 -17.79
C ASN A 70 -1.96 25.89 -18.16
N LYS A 71 -0.62 25.86 -18.03
CA LYS A 71 0.28 26.97 -18.36
C LYS A 71 0.55 27.13 -19.88
N TRP A 72 -0.37 26.72 -20.75
CA TRP A 72 -0.26 26.82 -22.22
C TRP A 72 -1.19 27.88 -22.78
#